data_AF-A0A1Q3GLU8-F1
#
_entry.id   AF-A0A1Q3GLU8-F1
#
_cell.length_a   1.000
_cell.length_b   1.000
_cell.length_c   1.000
_cell.angle_alpha   90.00
_cell.angle_beta   90.00
_cell.angle_gamma   90.00
#
_symmetry.space_group_name_H-M   'P 1'
#
loop_
_entity.id
_entity.type
_entity.pdbx_description
1 polymer ?
#
loop_
_entity_poly.entity_id
_entity_poly.type
_entity_poly.pdbx_seq_one_letter_code
_entity_poly.pdbx_strand_id
1 'polypeptide(L)'
;MVKELLFNTQDKPLQLVVTVKAPYGAMVRFSGINADPGKINSAYFTLQKHIKDLGTVTFPMPFTPAQLLLTVEANTPLEIVESKPLIQIIEANIFELSALKKEKLYLSQMTKDFIRHAVEFAEEAGFSQPGMTYSNDKGEFPILYFQNLQGTTTPARIHKRTGEIQISAAKFRKMTVPMRIFILLHEWAHWYKRSGNEIECDLFAARIFLGLGFPRYEAMSAVTEVLTDHPDHVERAVKLREFIREYRD
;
A
#
# COMPACT_ATOMS: atom_id res chain seq x y z
N MET A 1 6.91 -23.02 -7.43
CA MET A 1 7.54 -22.44 -8.65
C MET A 1 7.51 -20.93 -8.51
N VAL A 2 8.62 -20.24 -8.82
CA VAL A 2 8.75 -18.78 -8.77
C VAL A 2 9.13 -18.29 -10.17
N LYS A 3 8.49 -17.20 -10.63
CA LYS A 3 8.86 -16.48 -11.85
C LYS A 3 9.08 -15.01 -11.53
N GLU A 4 10.11 -14.43 -12.12
CA GLU A 4 10.49 -13.03 -11.92
C GLU A 4 10.48 -12.27 -13.24
N LEU A 5 9.97 -11.04 -13.21
CA LEU A 5 9.94 -10.12 -14.35
C LEU A 5 10.37 -8.73 -13.89
N LEU A 6 11.31 -8.13 -14.60
CA LEU A 6 11.82 -6.79 -14.32
C LEU A 6 11.17 -5.78 -15.26
N PHE A 7 10.68 -4.68 -14.70
CA PHE A 7 10.07 -3.59 -15.45
C PHE A 7 10.77 -2.27 -15.15
N ASN A 8 11.04 -1.48 -16.19
CA ASN A 8 11.51 -0.10 -16.07
C ASN A 8 10.29 0.84 -16.09
N THR A 9 9.91 1.37 -14.93
CA THR A 9 8.71 2.20 -14.76
C THR A 9 9.01 3.69 -14.89
N GLN A 10 10.27 4.09 -14.65
CA GLN A 10 10.73 5.48 -14.63
C GLN A 10 9.95 6.37 -13.65
N ASP A 11 9.53 5.82 -12.51
CA ASP A 11 8.78 6.52 -11.47
C ASP A 11 7.43 7.06 -11.95
N LYS A 12 6.91 6.50 -13.06
CA LYS A 12 5.64 6.92 -13.66
C LYS A 12 4.45 6.19 -13.03
N PRO A 13 3.32 6.87 -12.83
CA PRO A 13 2.06 6.22 -12.50
C PRO A 13 1.68 5.22 -13.58
N LEU A 14 1.41 3.97 -13.21
CA LEU A 14 1.07 2.91 -14.16
C LEU A 14 0.10 1.88 -13.59
N GLN A 15 -0.44 1.05 -14.46
CA GLN A 15 -1.21 -0.12 -14.11
C GLN A 15 -0.51 -1.37 -14.66
N LEU A 16 -0.16 -2.29 -13.77
CA LEU A 16 0.40 -3.59 -14.15
C LEU A 16 -0.73 -4.61 -14.26
N VAL A 17 -0.86 -5.24 -15.42
CA VAL A 17 -1.84 -6.31 -15.65
C VAL A 17 -1.09 -7.61 -15.89
N VAL A 18 -1.36 -8.61 -15.07
CA VAL A 18 -0.70 -9.91 -15.13
C VAL A 18 -1.74 -10.99 -15.38
N THR A 19 -1.57 -11.74 -16.46
CA THR A 19 -2.38 -12.91 -16.81
C THR A 19 -1.57 -14.16 -16.58
N VAL A 20 -2.07 -15.04 -15.72
CA VAL A 20 -1.44 -16.30 -15.34
C VAL A 20 -2.36 -17.46 -15.69
N LYS A 21 -1.79 -18.51 -16.24
CA LYS A 21 -2.43 -19.82 -16.41
C LYS A 21 -1.99 -20.75 -15.29
N ALA A 22 -2.94 -21.32 -14.56
CA ALA A 22 -2.82 -22.34 -13.53
C ALA A 22 -3.72 -23.54 -13.88
N PRO A 23 -3.26 -24.47 -14.75
CA PRO A 23 -4.11 -25.54 -15.32
C PRO A 23 -4.82 -26.44 -14.29
N TYR A 24 -4.24 -26.57 -13.11
CA TYR A 24 -4.75 -27.42 -12.02
C TYR A 24 -5.43 -26.64 -10.90
N GLY A 25 -5.55 -25.31 -11.04
CA GLY A 25 -5.89 -24.43 -9.95
C GLY A 25 -4.71 -24.26 -8.98
N ALA A 26 -4.42 -23.02 -8.58
CA ALA A 26 -3.37 -22.75 -7.60
C ALA A 26 -3.65 -21.48 -6.80
N MET A 27 -3.14 -21.44 -5.56
CA MET A 27 -3.00 -20.18 -4.85
C MET A 27 -1.75 -19.48 -5.38
N VAL A 28 -1.93 -18.35 -6.05
CA VAL A 28 -0.84 -17.59 -6.66
C VAL A 28 -0.59 -16.33 -5.85
N ARG A 29 0.65 -16.15 -5.39
CA ARG A 29 1.15 -14.93 -4.78
C ARG A 29 1.80 -14.05 -5.85
N PHE A 30 1.41 -12.80 -5.87
CA PHE A 30 2.00 -11.74 -6.68
C PHE A 30 2.63 -10.73 -5.73
N SER A 31 3.90 -10.39 -5.97
CA SER A 31 4.62 -9.38 -5.20
C SER A 31 5.33 -8.45 -6.15
N GLY A 32 5.20 -7.14 -5.97
CA GLY A 32 5.94 -6.12 -6.72
C GLY A 32 6.82 -5.34 -5.77
N ILE A 33 8.13 -5.40 -5.94
CA ILE A 33 9.11 -4.71 -5.07
C ILE A 33 10.02 -3.80 -5.87
N ASN A 34 10.72 -2.88 -5.19
CA ASN A 34 11.82 -2.16 -5.83
C ASN A 34 12.92 -3.17 -6.24
N ALA A 35 13.40 -3.08 -7.47
CA ALA A 35 14.42 -3.99 -7.99
C ALA A 35 15.81 -3.77 -7.38
N ASP A 36 16.06 -2.61 -6.75
CA ASP A 36 17.30 -2.33 -6.03
C ASP A 36 17.40 -3.22 -4.77
N PRO A 37 18.40 -4.12 -4.67
CA PRO A 37 18.56 -5.00 -3.52
C PRO A 37 18.81 -4.26 -2.19
N GLY A 38 19.30 -3.01 -2.24
CA GLY A 38 19.49 -2.17 -1.06
C GLY A 38 18.17 -1.62 -0.49
N LYS A 39 17.11 -1.57 -1.32
CA LYS A 39 15.80 -1.06 -0.93
C LYS A 39 14.92 -2.19 -0.41
N ILE A 40 15.33 -2.80 0.70
CA ILE A 40 14.58 -3.85 1.38
C ILE A 40 13.20 -3.36 1.87
N ASN A 41 12.25 -4.28 2.03
CA ASN A 41 10.87 -3.99 2.47
C ASN A 41 10.16 -2.93 1.61
N SER A 42 10.35 -2.98 0.29
CA SER A 42 9.82 -1.99 -0.67
C SER A 42 8.65 -2.53 -1.49
N ALA A 43 7.79 -3.35 -0.88
CA ALA A 43 6.65 -3.92 -1.60
C ALA A 43 5.63 -2.84 -1.96
N TYR A 44 5.35 -2.66 -3.26
CA TYR A 44 4.30 -1.79 -3.77
C TYR A 44 2.95 -2.50 -3.83
N PHE A 45 2.97 -3.84 -3.90
CA PHE A 45 1.79 -4.66 -3.70
C PHE A 45 2.20 -6.05 -3.23
N THR A 46 1.30 -6.70 -2.51
CA THR A 46 1.32 -8.15 -2.30
C THR A 46 -0.11 -8.67 -2.36
N LEU A 47 -0.38 -9.62 -3.24
CA LEU A 47 -1.71 -10.22 -3.38
C LEU A 47 -1.61 -11.73 -3.50
N GLN A 48 -2.42 -12.44 -2.73
CA GLN A 48 -2.67 -13.87 -2.95
C GLN A 48 -4.05 -14.05 -3.56
N LYS A 49 -4.13 -14.79 -4.67
CA LYS A 49 -5.39 -15.06 -5.36
C LYS A 49 -5.41 -16.51 -5.83
N HIS A 50 -6.52 -17.18 -5.59
CA HIS A 50 -6.78 -18.48 -6.18
C HIS A 50 -7.11 -18.31 -7.66
N ILE A 51 -6.30 -18.89 -8.54
CA ILE A 51 -6.47 -18.83 -10.01
C ILE A 51 -6.96 -20.20 -10.47
N LYS A 52 -8.08 -20.25 -11.21
CA LYS A 52 -8.64 -21.46 -11.82
C LYS A 52 -8.40 -21.40 -13.33
N ASP A 53 -7.53 -22.27 -13.84
CA ASP A 53 -7.08 -22.32 -15.24
C ASP A 53 -6.47 -21.01 -15.76
N LEU A 54 -7.25 -19.97 -16.06
CA LEU A 54 -6.73 -18.67 -16.49
C LEU A 54 -7.23 -17.57 -15.57
N GLY A 55 -6.34 -16.67 -15.15
CA GLY A 55 -6.75 -15.53 -14.35
C GLY A 55 -5.89 -14.30 -14.59
N THR A 56 -6.57 -13.16 -14.59
CA THR A 56 -5.95 -11.85 -14.72
C THR A 56 -6.05 -11.09 -13.39
N VAL A 57 -4.99 -10.38 -13.06
CA VAL A 57 -4.89 -9.50 -11.89
C VAL A 57 -4.35 -8.16 -12.34
N THR A 58 -4.86 -7.10 -11.72
CA THR A 58 -4.51 -5.72 -12.02
C THR A 58 -4.00 -5.03 -10.77
N PHE A 59 -2.85 -4.36 -10.90
CA PHE A 59 -2.19 -3.61 -9.84
C PHE A 59 -2.05 -2.14 -10.28
N PRO A 60 -3.00 -1.27 -9.92
CA PRO A 60 -2.84 0.16 -10.12
C PRO A 60 -1.78 0.68 -9.14
N MET A 61 -0.80 1.42 -9.67
CA MET A 61 0.32 1.97 -8.92
C MET A 61 0.46 3.45 -9.28
N PRO A 62 -0.19 4.35 -8.52
CA PRO A 62 -0.07 5.79 -8.78
C PRO A 62 1.33 6.33 -8.51
N PHE A 63 2.13 5.59 -7.76
CA PHE A 63 3.56 5.82 -7.56
C PHE A 63 4.27 4.47 -7.75
N THR A 64 5.44 4.49 -8.37
CA THR A 64 6.22 3.30 -8.71
C THR A 64 7.69 3.51 -8.41
N PRO A 65 8.45 2.43 -8.14
CA PRO A 65 9.90 2.52 -8.09
C PRO A 65 10.43 2.59 -9.52
N ALA A 66 11.48 3.38 -9.79
CA ALA A 66 12.16 3.44 -11.09
C ALA A 66 12.29 2.09 -11.81
N GLN A 67 12.61 1.02 -11.06
CA GLN A 67 12.56 -0.36 -11.52
C GLN A 67 11.73 -1.22 -10.56
N LEU A 68 10.75 -1.95 -11.12
CA LEU A 68 9.87 -2.85 -10.39
C LEU A 68 10.23 -4.29 -10.71
N LEU A 69 10.50 -5.08 -9.69
CA LEU A 69 10.63 -6.53 -9.78
C LEU A 69 9.29 -7.18 -9.40
N LEU A 70 8.63 -7.81 -10.38
CA LEU A 70 7.46 -8.64 -10.16
C LEU A 70 7.90 -10.08 -9.89
N THR A 71 7.46 -10.63 -8.76
CA THR A 71 7.59 -12.05 -8.42
C THR A 71 6.20 -12.70 -8.43
N VAL A 72 6.06 -13.80 -9.17
CA VAL A 72 4.85 -14.63 -9.23
C VAL A 72 5.17 -16.02 -8.71
N GLU A 73 4.54 -16.40 -7.61
CA GLU A 73 4.78 -17.67 -6.92
C GLU A 73 3.49 -18.47 -6.84
N ALA A 74 3.54 -19.76 -7.13
CA ALA A 74 2.40 -20.66 -6.93
C ALA A 74 2.66 -21.60 -5.75
N ASN A 75 1.74 -21.55 -4.79
CA ASN A 75 1.62 -22.53 -3.72
C ASN A 75 0.51 -23.51 -4.09
N THR A 76 0.83 -24.80 -4.12
CA THR A 76 -0.15 -25.89 -4.20
C THR A 76 -0.01 -26.78 -2.97
N PRO A 77 -1.10 -27.37 -2.46
CA PRO A 77 -1.00 -28.53 -1.58
C PRO A 77 -0.19 -29.63 -2.29
N LEU A 78 0.69 -30.29 -1.54
CA LEU A 78 1.75 -31.22 -1.98
C LEU A 78 1.33 -32.44 -2.84
N GLU A 79 0.05 -32.58 -3.22
CA GLU A 79 -0.46 -33.80 -3.86
C GLU A 79 -0.51 -33.76 -5.40
N ILE A 80 -0.07 -32.68 -6.06
CA ILE A 80 -0.14 -32.58 -7.54
C ILE A 80 1.26 -32.66 -8.18
N VAL A 81 1.66 -33.92 -8.38
CA VAL A 81 2.43 -34.51 -9.50
C VAL A 81 3.69 -33.77 -10.01
N GLU A 82 4.83 -34.44 -9.78
CA GLU A 82 6.09 -34.30 -10.50
C GLU A 82 5.88 -34.40 -12.03
N SER A 83 5.98 -33.27 -12.75
CA SER A 83 6.42 -33.16 -14.17
C SER A 83 5.81 -31.98 -14.94
N LYS A 84 4.77 -31.29 -14.43
CA LYS A 84 4.12 -30.18 -15.15
C LYS A 84 4.23 -28.84 -14.42
N PRO A 85 4.42 -27.73 -15.15
CA PRO A 85 4.48 -26.41 -14.53
C PRO A 85 3.15 -26.08 -13.86
N LEU A 86 3.18 -25.82 -12.56
CA LEU A 86 2.00 -25.45 -11.76
C LEU A 86 1.37 -24.13 -12.22
N ILE A 87 2.20 -23.21 -12.74
CA ILE A 87 1.77 -21.94 -13.33
C ILE A 87 2.59 -21.58 -14.56
N GLN A 88 1.98 -20.80 -15.45
CA GLN A 88 2.62 -20.14 -16.57
C GLN A 88 2.13 -18.69 -16.63
N ILE A 89 3.04 -17.71 -16.55
CA ILE A 89 2.72 -16.33 -16.92
C ILE A 89 2.47 -16.32 -18.43
N ILE A 90 1.26 -15.95 -18.82
CA ILE A 90 0.86 -15.81 -20.22
C ILE A 90 1.25 -14.42 -20.72
N GLU A 91 0.99 -13.42 -19.89
CA GLU A 91 1.18 -12.02 -20.26
C GLU A 91 1.41 -11.17 -19.00
N ALA A 92 2.28 -10.19 -19.10
CA ALA A 92 2.49 -9.18 -18.06
C ALA A 92 2.79 -7.84 -18.73
N ASN A 93 1.79 -6.95 -18.73
CA ASN A 93 1.82 -5.70 -19.46
C ASN A 93 1.71 -4.50 -18.53
N ILE A 94 2.42 -3.44 -18.89
CA ILE A 94 2.29 -2.12 -18.29
C ILE A 94 1.39 -1.28 -19.17
N PHE A 95 0.40 -0.67 -18.56
CA PHE A 95 -0.43 0.37 -19.15
C PHE A 95 -0.18 1.67 -18.40
N GLU A 96 -0.27 2.79 -19.10
CA GLU A 96 -0.39 4.08 -18.41
C GLU A 96 -1.58 3.99 -17.45
N LEU A 97 -1.41 4.48 -16.23
CA LEU A 97 -2.55 4.67 -15.33
C LEU A 97 -3.34 5.84 -15.91
N SER A 98 -4.10 5.58 -16.98
CA SER A 98 -5.04 6.53 -17.56
C SER A 98 -5.95 6.90 -16.42
N ALA A 99 -5.66 8.05 -15.81
CA ALA A 99 -6.04 8.32 -14.44
C ALA A 99 -7.49 7.88 -14.24
N LEU A 100 -7.69 6.92 -13.33
CA LEU A 100 -8.99 6.66 -12.70
C LEU A 100 -9.68 8.01 -12.67
N LYS A 101 -10.83 8.12 -13.35
CA LYS A 101 -11.54 9.38 -13.56
C LYS A 101 -11.38 10.16 -12.27
N LYS A 102 -10.55 11.21 -12.33
CA LYS A 102 -10.13 11.88 -11.11
C LYS A 102 -11.42 12.47 -10.60
N GLU A 103 -12.03 11.89 -9.56
CA GLU A 103 -12.88 12.68 -8.70
C GLU A 103 -12.04 13.93 -8.45
N LYS A 104 -12.57 15.12 -8.75
CA LYS A 104 -11.83 16.36 -8.52
C LYS A 104 -11.62 16.44 -7.01
N LEU A 105 -10.52 15.88 -6.53
CA LEU A 105 -10.11 15.96 -5.14
C LEU A 105 -9.69 17.40 -4.93
N TYR A 106 -10.59 18.19 -4.35
CA TYR A 106 -10.29 19.55 -3.92
C TYR A 106 -9.47 19.49 -2.63
N LEU A 107 -8.16 19.27 -2.80
CA LEU A 107 -7.20 19.26 -1.70
C LEU A 107 -6.56 20.64 -1.52
N SER A 108 -6.40 21.05 -0.27
CA SER A 108 -5.59 22.24 0.08
C SER A 108 -4.14 22.03 -0.36
N GLN A 109 -3.40 23.13 -0.55
CA GLN A 109 -1.97 23.03 -0.87
C GLN A 109 -1.21 22.29 0.22
N MET A 110 -1.53 22.55 1.49
CA MET A 110 -0.94 21.86 2.65
C MET A 110 -1.16 20.34 2.60
N THR A 111 -2.36 19.88 2.23
CA THR A 111 -2.61 18.44 2.10
C THR A 111 -1.85 17.83 0.92
N LYS A 112 -1.69 18.56 -0.20
CA LYS A 112 -0.88 18.11 -1.33
C LYS A 112 0.60 17.99 -0.97
N ASP A 113 1.12 18.97 -0.23
CA ASP A 113 2.51 18.97 0.24
C ASP A 113 2.73 17.82 1.24
N PHE A 114 1.77 17.58 2.14
CA PHE A 114 1.80 16.41 3.04
C PHE A 114 1.77 15.08 2.27
N ILE A 115 0.91 14.93 1.25
CA ILE A 115 0.84 13.70 0.44
C ILE A 115 2.19 13.39 -0.20
N ARG A 116 2.85 14.40 -0.78
CA ARG A 116 4.17 14.21 -1.37
C ARG A 116 5.17 13.72 -0.33
N HIS A 117 5.21 14.39 0.82
CA HIS A 117 6.08 14.01 1.93
C HIS A 117 5.80 12.59 2.45
N ALA A 118 4.53 12.21 2.55
CA ALA A 118 4.12 10.89 2.99
C ALA A 118 4.52 9.78 2.00
N VAL A 119 4.47 10.06 0.68
CA VAL A 119 4.94 9.12 -0.36
C VAL A 119 6.46 8.92 -0.23
N GLU A 120 7.23 10.02 -0.21
CA GLU A 120 8.69 10.00 -0.09
C GLU A 120 9.12 9.20 1.15
N PHE A 121 8.54 9.51 2.31
CA PHE A 121 8.82 8.78 3.54
C PHE A 121 8.40 7.31 3.47
N ALA A 122 7.22 6.99 2.93
CA ALA A 122 6.72 5.62 2.88
C ALA A 122 7.58 4.69 2.03
N GLU A 123 8.14 5.20 0.93
CA GLU A 123 9.10 4.49 0.09
C GLU A 123 10.39 4.21 0.85
N GLU A 124 10.93 5.22 1.54
CA GLU A 124 12.20 5.11 2.28
C GLU A 124 12.10 4.30 3.58
N ALA A 125 10.95 4.34 4.26
CA ALA A 125 10.76 3.72 5.57
C ALA A 125 11.14 2.23 5.60
N GLY A 126 11.00 1.52 4.46
CA GLY A 126 11.34 0.11 4.35
C GLY A 126 12.81 -0.20 4.69
N PHE A 127 13.72 0.71 4.35
CA PHE A 127 15.17 0.51 4.39
C PHE A 127 15.93 1.59 5.16
N SER A 128 15.32 2.73 5.48
CA SER A 128 15.93 3.77 6.29
C SER A 128 16.18 3.32 7.73
N GLN A 129 17.24 3.87 8.34
CA GLN A 129 17.56 3.61 9.74
C GLN A 129 16.59 4.36 10.68
N PRO A 130 16.08 3.71 11.73
CA PRO A 130 15.30 4.39 12.75
C PRO A 130 16.21 5.22 13.67
N GLY A 131 15.61 6.16 14.41
CA GLY A 131 16.29 7.14 15.26
C GLY A 131 16.41 8.52 14.62
N MET A 132 15.87 8.70 13.42
CA MET A 132 15.91 9.95 12.67
C MET A 132 14.55 10.65 12.65
N THR A 133 14.58 11.97 12.49
CA THR A 133 13.42 12.79 12.14
C THR A 133 13.46 13.05 10.64
N TYR A 134 12.38 12.72 9.96
CA TYR A 134 12.15 13.02 8.54
C TYR A 134 11.24 14.24 8.44
N SER A 135 11.56 15.19 7.57
CA SER A 135 10.79 16.41 7.35
C SER A 135 10.96 16.84 5.90
N ASN A 136 10.02 17.61 5.35
CA ASN A 136 10.18 18.14 4.00
C ASN A 136 11.27 19.24 3.96
N ASP A 137 11.61 19.74 2.77
CA ASP A 137 12.62 20.79 2.58
C ASP A 137 12.36 22.09 3.35
N LYS A 138 11.12 22.30 3.82
CA LYS A 138 10.70 23.47 4.60
C LYS A 138 10.69 23.21 6.11
N GLY A 139 11.07 22.01 6.56
CA GLY A 139 10.99 21.59 7.95
C GLY A 139 9.55 21.34 8.44
N GLU A 140 8.60 21.16 7.52
CA GLU A 140 7.20 20.85 7.84
C GLU A 140 6.97 19.34 7.93
N PHE A 141 5.85 18.97 8.56
CA PHE A 141 5.36 17.60 8.71
C PHE A 141 6.37 16.62 9.35
N PRO A 142 6.90 16.93 10.55
CA PRO A 142 7.93 16.09 11.16
C PRO A 142 7.42 14.66 11.43
N ILE A 143 8.18 13.68 10.94
CA ILE A 143 7.98 12.25 11.15
C ILE A 143 9.16 11.71 11.98
N LEU A 144 8.90 11.33 13.23
CA LEU A 144 9.90 10.73 14.10
C LEU A 144 9.86 9.21 13.92
N TYR A 145 10.94 8.65 13.37
CA TYR A 145 11.00 7.25 12.98
C TYR A 145 11.69 6.40 14.05
N PHE A 146 10.93 5.85 14.99
CA PHE A 146 11.46 5.03 16.08
C PHE A 146 11.59 3.56 15.69
N GLN A 147 12.51 2.84 16.33
CA GLN A 147 12.58 1.38 16.18
C GLN A 147 11.24 0.73 16.58
N ASN A 148 10.73 1.11 17.75
CA ASN A 148 9.44 0.72 18.29
C ASN A 148 8.80 1.91 19.00
N LEU A 149 7.47 2.02 18.91
CA LEU A 149 6.71 2.95 19.75
C LEU A 149 6.40 2.27 21.08
N GLN A 150 6.84 2.84 22.20
CA GLN A 150 6.52 2.30 23.52
C GLN A 150 5.07 2.58 23.89
N GLY A 151 4.43 1.60 24.54
CA GLY A 151 3.08 1.73 25.09
C GLY A 151 1.96 1.78 24.04
N THR A 152 2.22 1.40 22.79
CA THR A 152 1.18 1.30 21.76
C THR A 152 1.37 0.11 20.83
N THR A 153 0.26 -0.52 20.48
CA THR A 153 0.19 -1.56 19.45
C THR A 153 -0.10 -1.00 18.05
N THR A 154 -0.39 0.30 17.94
CA THR A 154 -0.51 1.00 16.64
C THR A 154 0.86 1.19 15.96
N PRO A 155 0.90 1.29 14.63
CA PRO A 155 2.14 1.51 13.88
C PRO A 155 2.58 2.98 13.85
N ALA A 156 1.64 3.90 14.04
CA ALA A 156 1.85 5.33 14.06
C ALA A 156 0.97 5.99 15.13
N ARG A 157 1.28 7.25 15.46
CA ARG A 157 0.44 8.16 16.21
C ARG A 157 0.80 9.60 15.85
N ILE A 158 -0.17 10.51 15.90
CA ILE A 158 0.07 11.94 15.70
C ILE A 158 -0.12 12.76 16.97
N HIS A 159 0.74 13.75 17.16
CA HIS A 159 0.52 14.78 18.16
C HIS A 159 -0.51 15.79 17.64
N LYS A 160 -1.75 15.69 18.15
CA LYS A 160 -2.92 16.45 17.66
C LYS A 160 -2.78 17.97 17.64
N ARG A 161 -1.81 18.56 18.37
CA ARG A 161 -1.54 20.01 18.32
C ARG A 161 -0.49 20.38 17.28
N THR A 162 0.66 19.70 17.29
CA THR A 162 1.83 20.06 16.47
C THR A 162 1.82 19.41 15.09
N GLY A 163 1.11 18.30 14.91
CA GLY A 163 1.10 17.54 13.65
C GLY A 163 2.31 16.63 13.50
N GLU A 164 3.11 16.47 14.56
CA GLU A 164 4.23 15.54 14.59
C GLU A 164 3.72 14.09 14.57
N ILE A 165 4.19 13.31 13.60
CA ILE A 165 3.86 11.89 13.48
C ILE A 165 5.01 11.07 14.08
N GLN A 166 4.69 10.07 14.89
CA GLN A 166 5.65 9.13 15.44
C GLN A 166 5.36 7.74 14.88
N ILE A 167 6.38 7.04 14.42
CA ILE A 167 6.23 5.80 13.66
C ILE A 167 7.10 4.69 14.25
N SER A 168 6.58 3.45 14.22
CA SER A 168 7.34 2.23 14.52
C SER A 168 7.89 1.61 13.23
N ALA A 169 9.22 1.63 13.09
CA ALA A 169 9.94 0.96 12.01
C ALA A 169 9.65 -0.54 11.95
N ALA A 170 9.64 -1.21 13.12
CA ALA A 170 9.36 -2.63 13.21
C ALA A 170 7.99 -3.03 12.62
N LYS A 171 7.00 -2.13 12.68
CA LYS A 171 5.66 -2.36 12.12
C LYS A 171 5.58 -1.91 10.67
N PHE A 172 6.04 -0.69 10.36
CA PHE A 172 6.00 -0.14 9.00
C PHE A 172 6.72 -1.02 7.98
N ARG A 173 7.86 -1.62 8.34
CA ARG A 173 8.62 -2.52 7.44
C ARG A 173 7.87 -3.79 7.02
N LYS A 174 6.83 -4.19 7.75
CA LYS A 174 5.99 -5.36 7.40
C LYS A 174 4.90 -5.02 6.38
N MET A 175 4.66 -3.73 6.15
CA MET A 175 3.60 -3.22 5.29
C MET A 175 4.11 -2.95 3.88
N THR A 176 3.20 -2.94 2.91
CA THR A 176 3.45 -2.38 1.59
C THR A 176 3.60 -0.85 1.67
N VAL A 177 4.22 -0.24 0.67
CA VAL A 177 4.32 1.22 0.53
C VAL A 177 2.92 1.87 0.52
N PRO A 178 1.92 1.39 -0.24
CA PRO A 178 0.56 1.93 -0.16
C PRO A 178 -0.07 1.86 1.24
N MET A 179 0.09 0.76 1.97
CA MET A 179 -0.43 0.66 3.34
C MET A 179 0.19 1.73 4.26
N ARG A 180 1.52 1.96 4.17
CA ARG A 180 2.19 3.02 4.95
C ARG A 180 1.61 4.39 4.63
N ILE A 181 1.37 4.68 3.35
CA ILE A 181 0.75 5.93 2.91
C ILE A 181 -0.66 6.07 3.50
N PHE A 182 -1.47 5.01 3.47
CA PHE A 182 -2.80 5.03 4.07
C PHE A 182 -2.75 5.37 5.57
N ILE A 183 -1.84 4.75 6.32
CA ILE A 183 -1.63 5.02 7.75
C ILE A 183 -1.23 6.48 7.97
N LEU A 184 -0.31 7.02 7.17
CA LEU A 184 0.10 8.43 7.26
C LEU A 184 -1.06 9.39 6.97
N LEU A 185 -1.90 9.07 5.98
CA LEU A 185 -3.10 9.85 5.66
C LEU A 185 -4.14 9.80 6.79
N HIS A 186 -4.27 8.66 7.45
CA HIS A 186 -5.14 8.50 8.62
C HIS A 186 -4.65 9.38 9.79
N GLU A 187 -3.37 9.32 10.13
CA GLU A 187 -2.77 10.18 11.15
C GLU A 187 -2.92 11.67 10.80
N TRP A 188 -2.68 12.03 9.53
CA TRP A 188 -2.91 13.37 9.04
C TRP A 188 -4.36 13.82 9.22
N ALA A 189 -5.33 12.94 9.00
CA ALA A 189 -6.75 13.25 9.18
C ALA A 189 -7.06 13.69 10.61
N HIS A 190 -6.51 13.01 11.62
CA HIS A 190 -6.69 13.40 13.03
C HIS A 190 -6.26 14.84 13.30
N TRP A 191 -5.10 15.25 12.77
CA TRP A 191 -4.60 16.63 12.97
C TRP A 191 -5.33 17.64 12.07
N TYR A 192 -5.53 17.32 10.80
CA TYR A 192 -6.13 18.22 9.82
C TYR A 192 -7.61 18.50 10.09
N LYS A 193 -8.37 17.47 10.47
CA LYS A 193 -9.81 17.58 10.81
C LYS A 193 -10.05 17.96 12.27
N ARG A 194 -9.02 17.91 13.12
CA ARG A 194 -9.14 18.02 14.59
C ARG A 194 -10.13 17.00 15.17
N SER A 195 -10.19 15.82 14.56
CA SER A 195 -11.14 14.77 14.93
C SER A 195 -10.47 13.63 15.69
N GLY A 196 -11.15 13.13 16.72
CA GLY A 196 -10.81 11.87 17.39
C GLY A 196 -11.64 10.69 16.89
N ASN A 197 -12.50 10.90 15.88
CA ASN A 197 -13.33 9.85 15.32
C ASN A 197 -12.53 9.05 14.29
N GLU A 198 -12.20 7.80 14.63
CA GLU A 198 -11.44 6.88 13.79
C GLU A 198 -12.11 6.64 12.43
N ILE A 199 -13.44 6.48 12.39
CA ILE A 199 -14.19 6.24 11.14
C ILE A 199 -14.10 7.48 10.25
N GLU A 200 -14.25 8.68 10.79
CA GLU A 200 -14.10 9.91 10.01
C GLU A 200 -12.69 10.02 9.40
N CYS A 201 -11.66 9.65 10.18
CA CYS A 201 -10.27 9.68 9.75
C CYS A 201 -9.98 8.62 8.68
N ASP A 202 -10.49 7.40 8.84
CA ASP A 202 -10.41 6.33 7.86
C ASP A 202 -11.05 6.71 6.53
N LEU A 203 -12.26 7.27 6.57
CA LEU A 203 -12.98 7.66 5.36
C LEU A 203 -12.31 8.85 4.65
N PHE A 204 -11.73 9.79 5.40
CA PHE A 204 -10.94 10.88 4.83
C PHE A 204 -9.67 10.35 4.15
N ALA A 205 -8.94 9.46 4.82
CA ALA A 205 -7.75 8.81 4.26
C ALA A 205 -8.10 8.00 3.00
N ALA A 206 -9.17 7.20 3.06
CA ALA A 206 -9.66 6.39 1.94
C ALA A 206 -10.05 7.25 0.74
N ARG A 207 -10.73 8.38 0.94
CA ARG A 207 -11.08 9.29 -0.16
C ARG A 207 -9.85 9.80 -0.90
N ILE A 208 -8.82 10.25 -0.16
CA ILE A 208 -7.57 10.70 -0.77
C ILE A 208 -6.88 9.52 -1.47
N PHE A 209 -6.75 8.39 -0.78
CA PHE A 209 -6.06 7.21 -1.27
C PHE A 209 -6.65 6.67 -2.57
N LEU A 210 -7.97 6.52 -2.63
CA LEU A 210 -8.66 6.07 -3.83
C LEU A 210 -8.62 7.11 -4.95
N GLY A 211 -8.74 8.40 -4.63
CA GLY A 211 -8.66 9.45 -5.65
C GLY A 211 -7.25 9.74 -6.16
N LEU A 212 -6.21 9.31 -5.44
CA LEU A 212 -4.84 9.21 -5.97
C LEU A 212 -4.68 8.01 -6.92
N GLY A 213 -5.57 7.02 -6.83
CA GLY A 213 -5.61 5.85 -7.70
C GLY A 213 -4.98 4.59 -7.11
N PHE A 214 -4.77 4.55 -5.80
CA PHE A 214 -4.32 3.34 -5.14
C PHE A 214 -5.40 2.25 -5.13
N PRO A 215 -5.02 0.96 -5.07
CA PRO A 215 -5.97 -0.13 -5.10
C PRO A 215 -6.79 -0.22 -3.80
N ARG A 216 -8.09 -0.47 -3.97
CA ARG A 216 -9.06 -0.64 -2.87
C ARG A 216 -8.66 -1.67 -1.83
N TYR A 217 -7.99 -2.76 -2.24
CA TYR A 217 -7.62 -3.84 -1.33
C TYR A 217 -6.50 -3.42 -0.35
N GLU A 218 -5.56 -2.54 -0.73
CA GLU A 218 -4.52 -2.04 0.17
C GLU A 218 -5.11 -1.16 1.28
N ALA A 219 -6.11 -0.34 0.95
CA ALA A 219 -6.85 0.45 1.95
C ALA A 219 -7.58 -0.47 2.94
N MET A 220 -8.21 -1.54 2.44
CA MET A 220 -8.87 -2.52 3.30
C MET A 220 -7.85 -3.21 4.21
N SER A 221 -6.74 -3.73 3.66
CA SER A 221 -5.67 -4.38 4.43
C SER A 221 -5.07 -3.46 5.48
N ALA A 222 -4.87 -2.17 5.19
CA ALA A 222 -4.39 -1.20 6.18
C ALA A 222 -5.33 -1.08 7.40
N VAL A 223 -6.66 -1.14 7.21
CA VAL A 223 -7.59 -1.15 8.36
C VAL A 223 -7.70 -2.54 8.99
N THR A 224 -7.83 -3.60 8.20
CA THR A 224 -8.14 -4.95 8.70
C THR A 224 -6.95 -5.69 9.31
N GLU A 225 -5.72 -5.36 8.92
CA GLU A 225 -4.51 -6.08 9.36
C GLU A 225 -3.62 -5.25 10.29
N VAL A 226 -3.77 -3.93 10.28
CA VAL A 226 -2.83 -3.02 10.97
C VAL A 226 -3.51 -2.16 12.03
N LEU A 227 -4.76 -1.72 11.81
CA LEU A 227 -5.51 -0.89 12.75
C LEU A 227 -6.50 -1.70 13.60
N THR A 228 -6.09 -2.91 14.01
CA THR A 228 -6.97 -3.93 14.64
C THR A 228 -7.28 -3.70 16.11
N ASP A 229 -6.51 -2.86 16.80
CA ASP A 229 -6.54 -2.81 18.27
C ASP A 229 -7.55 -1.80 18.85
N HIS A 230 -8.45 -1.25 18.03
CA HIS A 230 -9.54 -0.41 18.51
C HIS A 230 -10.82 -1.26 18.72
N PRO A 231 -11.61 -1.06 19.79
CA PRO A 231 -12.87 -1.77 20.02
C PRO A 231 -13.82 -1.74 18.82
N ASP A 232 -13.74 -0.67 18.03
CA ASP A 232 -14.61 -0.42 16.88
C ASP A 232 -14.02 -0.94 15.56
N HIS A 233 -12.98 -1.77 15.59
CA HIS A 233 -12.29 -2.27 14.38
C HIS A 233 -13.24 -2.90 13.35
N VAL A 234 -14.20 -3.72 13.82
CA VAL A 234 -15.20 -4.35 12.96
C VAL A 234 -16.07 -3.29 12.29
N GLU A 235 -16.51 -2.28 13.03
CA GLU A 235 -17.33 -1.20 12.50
C GLU A 235 -16.55 -0.36 11.48
N ARG A 236 -15.31 0.00 11.80
CA ARG A 236 -14.39 0.70 10.88
C ARG A 236 -14.24 -0.05 9.55
N ALA A 237 -13.98 -1.36 9.61
CA ALA A 237 -13.86 -2.19 8.43
C ALA A 237 -15.16 -2.25 7.61
N VAL A 238 -16.32 -2.35 8.27
CA VAL A 238 -17.64 -2.33 7.60
C VAL A 238 -17.87 -0.99 6.90
N LYS A 239 -17.63 0.13 7.59
CA LYS A 239 -17.83 1.48 7.04
C LYS A 239 -16.88 1.79 5.90
N LEU A 240 -15.61 1.41 6.03
CA LEU A 240 -14.65 1.55 4.94
C LEU A 240 -15.06 0.70 3.73
N ARG A 241 -15.53 -0.53 3.94
CA ARG A 241 -16.01 -1.40 2.85
C ARG A 241 -17.21 -0.80 2.12
N GLU A 242 -18.18 -0.26 2.86
CA GLU A 242 -19.34 0.44 2.31
C GLU A 242 -18.89 1.62 1.44
N PHE A 243 -18.00 2.47 1.99
CA PHE A 243 -17.44 3.60 1.26
C PHE A 243 -16.70 3.18 -0.02
N ILE A 244 -15.82 2.19 0.07
CA ILE A 244 -15.05 1.66 -1.08
C ILE A 244 -15.97 1.13 -2.18
N ARG A 245 -17.08 0.47 -1.81
CA ARG A 245 -18.05 -0.08 -2.77
C ARG A 245 -18.81 1.01 -3.51
N GLU A 246 -19.09 2.12 -2.82
CA GLU A 246 -19.84 3.24 -3.35
C GLU A 246 -18.97 4.28 -4.04
N TYR A 247 -17.66 4.25 -3.78
CA TYR A 247 -16.67 5.10 -4.44
C TYR A 247 -16.70 4.85 -5.95
N ARG A 248 -17.15 5.86 -6.69
CA ARG A 248 -17.17 5.83 -8.15
C ARG A 248 -15.95 6.56 -8.68
N ASP A 249 -15.19 5.86 -9.50
CA ASP A 249 -14.13 6.45 -10.33
C ASP A 249 -14.78 7.35 -11.39
#